data_AF-Q4KL95-F1
#
_entry.id   AF-Q4KL95-F1
#
_cell.length_a   1.000
_cell.length_b   1.000
_cell.length_c   1.000
_cell.angle_alpha   90.00
_cell.angle_beta   90.00
_cell.angle_gamma   90.00
#
_symmetry.space_group_name_H-M   'P 1'
#
loop_
_entity.id
_entity.type
_entity.pdbx_description
1 polymer ?
#
loop_
_entity_poly.entity_id
_entity_poly.type
_entity_poly.pdbx_seq_one_letter_code
_entity_poly.pdbx_strand_id
1 'polypeptide(L)'
;MRTWILTWILPTLLYRPYLHIIFILGTLSLACNDMTPEQMAINVNCSSPERHTRSYDYMEGGDVRIRKLFCRTQWYLCIDKRGNVKGTQDPNNSFSILEIRTVAVGIVAIKCIESEYFLAMNKSGRLYGKKSCNEECNFRELIQENKYNTYASAKWTNNGKEMFVALNSKGSPMKGKKSKKEHKGSHFLPTS
;
A
#
# COMPACT_ATOMS: atom_id res chain seq x y z
N MET A 1 20.12 -49.31 -81.85
CA MET A 1 20.56 -50.04 -80.64
C MET A 1 20.94 -49.01 -79.59
N ARG A 2 20.41 -49.12 -78.35
CA ARG A 2 21.00 -48.64 -77.08
C ARG A 2 21.32 -47.12 -77.00
N THR A 3 21.13 -46.39 -75.91
CA THR A 3 20.88 -46.69 -74.50
C THR A 3 20.52 -45.37 -73.81
N TRP A 4 19.53 -45.41 -72.91
CA TRP A 4 19.58 -44.89 -71.54
C TRP A 4 20.60 -43.79 -71.26
N ILE A 5 20.14 -42.55 -71.02
CA ILE A 5 20.91 -41.56 -70.26
C ILE A 5 19.94 -40.49 -69.71
N LEU A 6 19.94 -40.42 -68.38
CA LEU A 6 19.69 -39.25 -67.56
C LEU A 6 18.22 -38.91 -67.19
N THR A 7 17.61 -39.91 -66.58
CA THR A 7 16.76 -39.84 -65.37
C THR A 7 17.39 -39.08 -64.16
N TRP A 8 18.33 -38.15 -64.37
CA TRP A 8 19.17 -37.58 -63.30
C TRP A 8 18.93 -36.10 -62.99
N ILE A 9 17.92 -35.45 -63.57
CA ILE A 9 17.64 -34.02 -63.34
C ILE A 9 16.39 -33.80 -62.48
N LEU A 10 15.55 -34.82 -62.29
CA LEU A 10 14.29 -34.67 -61.56
C LEU A 10 14.38 -34.59 -60.01
N PRO A 11 15.39 -35.12 -59.29
CA PRO A 11 15.36 -35.04 -57.82
C PRO A 11 15.83 -33.70 -57.25
N THR A 12 16.50 -32.84 -58.02
CA THR A 12 17.20 -31.65 -57.48
C THR A 12 16.42 -30.34 -57.62
N LEU A 13 15.41 -30.27 -58.49
CA LEU A 13 14.63 -29.04 -58.69
C LEU A 13 13.47 -28.84 -57.71
N LEU A 14 13.01 -29.90 -57.04
CA LEU A 14 11.94 -29.81 -56.03
C LEU A 14 12.45 -29.77 -54.59
N TYR A 15 13.72 -30.13 -54.35
CA TYR A 15 14.29 -30.11 -53.00
C TYR A 15 14.79 -28.71 -52.57
N ARG A 16 15.18 -27.87 -53.54
CA ARG A 16 15.66 -26.50 -53.30
C ARG A 16 14.57 -25.55 -52.78
N PRO A 17 13.35 -25.49 -53.34
CA PRO A 17 12.28 -24.66 -52.77
C PRO A 17 11.78 -25.22 -51.43
N TYR A 18 11.82 -26.55 -51.22
CA TYR A 18 11.39 -27.16 -49.96
C TYR A 18 12.33 -26.85 -48.79
N LEU A 19 13.64 -26.86 -49.02
CA LEU A 19 14.64 -26.42 -48.02
C LEU A 19 14.54 -24.93 -47.70
N HIS A 20 14.25 -24.08 -48.69
CA HIS A 20 13.96 -22.67 -48.42
C HIS A 20 12.65 -22.52 -47.63
N ILE A 21 11.62 -23.33 -47.90
CA ILE A 21 10.34 -23.31 -47.18
C ILE A 21 10.48 -23.74 -45.71
N ILE A 22 11.41 -24.64 -45.40
CA ILE A 22 11.72 -25.01 -44.01
C ILE A 22 12.53 -23.90 -43.31
N PHE A 23 13.45 -23.23 -44.01
CA PHE A 23 14.27 -22.16 -43.41
C PHE A 23 13.48 -20.89 -43.07
N ILE A 24 12.52 -20.45 -43.90
CA ILE A 24 11.67 -19.28 -43.55
C ILE A 24 10.49 -19.62 -42.61
N LEU A 25 10.07 -20.90 -42.47
CA LEU A 25 9.20 -21.29 -41.34
C LEU A 25 9.97 -21.38 -40.02
N GLY A 26 11.26 -21.73 -40.05
CA GLY A 26 12.14 -21.76 -38.88
C GLY A 26 12.44 -20.37 -38.30
N THR A 27 12.47 -19.31 -39.12
CA THR A 27 12.73 -17.94 -38.63
C THR A 27 11.47 -17.21 -38.15
N LEU A 28 10.26 -17.66 -38.50
CA LEU A 28 9.04 -17.12 -37.89
C LEU A 28 8.79 -17.68 -36.47
N SER A 29 9.42 -18.81 -36.11
CA SER A 29 9.19 -19.47 -34.82
C SER A 29 10.23 -19.14 -33.73
N LEU A 30 11.15 -18.19 -33.99
CA LEU A 30 12.11 -17.67 -33.01
C LEU A 30 11.91 -16.19 -32.67
N ALA A 31 10.89 -15.54 -33.23
CA ALA A 31 10.47 -14.19 -32.85
C ALA A 31 9.22 -14.23 -31.97
N CYS A 32 9.26 -15.00 -30.89
CA CYS A 32 8.27 -14.89 -29.83
C CYS A 32 8.91 -15.32 -28.52
N ASN A 33 9.48 -14.34 -27.80
CA ASN A 33 9.38 -14.16 -26.35
C ASN A 33 10.35 -13.09 -25.80
N ASP A 34 10.68 -12.05 -26.57
CA ASP A 34 11.10 -10.78 -25.96
C ASP A 34 9.87 -9.91 -25.72
N MET A 35 9.14 -10.24 -24.66
CA MET A 35 8.08 -9.40 -24.14
C MET A 35 8.74 -8.25 -23.38
N THR A 36 8.78 -7.07 -23.99
CA THR A 36 9.18 -5.83 -23.33
C THR A 36 8.23 -5.55 -22.15
N PRO A 37 8.71 -4.99 -21.02
CA PRO A 37 7.91 -4.88 -19.79
C PRO A 37 6.68 -3.98 -19.88
N GLU A 38 6.49 -3.26 -20.99
CA GLU A 38 5.50 -2.19 -21.13
C GLU A 38 4.15 -2.64 -21.72
N GLN A 39 4.03 -3.85 -22.28
CA GLN A 39 2.79 -4.31 -22.92
C GLN A 39 1.95 -5.33 -22.12
N MET A 40 2.43 -5.82 -20.98
CA MET A 40 1.58 -6.62 -20.05
C MET A 40 0.53 -5.79 -19.30
N ALA A 41 0.55 -4.45 -19.42
CA ALA A 41 -0.31 -3.56 -18.64
C ALA A 41 -1.68 -3.26 -19.28
N ILE A 42 -1.98 -3.74 -20.49
CA ILE A 42 -3.12 -3.19 -21.26
C ILE A 42 -4.42 -4.00 -21.18
N ASN A 43 -4.41 -5.25 -20.70
CA ASN A 43 -5.65 -6.05 -20.58
C ASN A 43 -6.08 -6.38 -19.16
N VAL A 44 -5.54 -5.67 -18.16
CA VAL A 44 -6.14 -5.68 -16.83
C VAL A 44 -7.27 -4.66 -16.86
N ASN A 45 -8.44 -5.08 -17.33
CA ASN A 45 -9.69 -4.44 -16.96
C ASN A 45 -9.90 -4.67 -15.45
N CYS A 46 -9.11 -3.95 -14.64
CA CYS A 46 -9.38 -3.71 -13.23
C CYS A 46 -10.59 -2.79 -13.18
N SER A 47 -11.76 -3.35 -13.52
CA SER A 47 -13.00 -2.88 -12.97
C SER A 47 -12.83 -3.02 -11.46
N SER A 48 -12.37 -1.93 -10.82
CA SER A 48 -12.42 -1.80 -9.37
C SER A 48 -13.81 -2.27 -8.98
N PRO A 49 -13.95 -3.32 -8.16
CA PRO A 49 -15.26 -3.60 -7.60
C PRO A 49 -15.69 -2.29 -6.97
N GLU A 50 -16.81 -1.74 -7.41
CA GLU A 50 -17.54 -0.75 -6.63
C GLU A 50 -17.80 -1.43 -5.30
N ARG A 51 -16.87 -1.23 -4.36
CA ARG A 51 -17.02 -1.69 -3.00
C ARG A 51 -18.11 -0.81 -2.44
N HIS A 52 -19.35 -1.28 -2.59
CA HIS A 52 -20.36 -1.10 -1.57
C HIS A 52 -19.62 -1.06 -0.24
N THR A 53 -19.70 0.08 0.44
CA THR A 53 -19.13 0.29 1.76
C THR A 53 -19.78 -0.75 2.67
N ARG A 54 -19.23 -1.96 2.72
CA ARG A 54 -19.53 -2.91 3.79
C ARG A 54 -19.15 -2.13 5.03
N SER A 55 -20.18 -1.77 5.79
CA SER A 55 -20.03 -1.25 7.14
C SER A 55 -19.38 -2.38 7.93
N TYR A 56 -18.05 -2.48 7.88
CA TYR A 56 -17.32 -3.32 8.81
C TYR A 56 -17.66 -2.79 10.18
N ASP A 57 -18.18 -3.66 11.05
CA ASP A 57 -18.04 -3.37 12.46
C ASP A 57 -16.53 -3.35 12.73
N TYR A 58 -16.00 -2.19 13.09
CA TYR A 58 -14.57 -2.00 13.39
C TYR A 58 -14.10 -2.94 14.51
N MET A 59 -15.02 -3.61 15.21
CA MET A 59 -14.74 -4.62 16.24
C MET A 59 -14.78 -6.07 15.72
N GLU A 60 -15.33 -6.35 14.53
CA GLU A 60 -15.52 -7.70 14.00
C GLU A 60 -14.45 -8.05 12.94
N GLY A 61 -13.27 -8.45 13.43
CA GLY A 61 -12.20 -9.04 12.60
C GLY A 61 -10.98 -8.15 12.36
N GLY A 62 -9.99 -8.72 11.65
CA GLY A 62 -8.67 -8.13 11.42
C GLY A 62 -7.61 -8.56 12.44
N ASP A 63 -6.33 -8.52 12.05
CA ASP A 63 -5.22 -8.70 12.99
C ASP A 63 -5.20 -7.56 14.01
N VAL A 64 -5.04 -7.92 15.29
CA VAL A 64 -5.10 -6.99 16.42
C VAL A 64 -3.75 -6.96 17.09
N ARG A 65 -3.18 -5.75 17.19
CA ARG A 65 -1.86 -5.53 17.76
C ARG A 65 -1.97 -4.51 18.88
N ILE A 66 -1.67 -4.92 20.11
CA ILE A 66 -1.55 -3.98 21.24
C ILE A 66 -0.14 -3.44 21.26
N ARG A 67 -0.01 -2.12 21.07
CA ARG A 67 1.28 -1.44 20.93
C ARG A 67 1.22 -0.03 21.51
N LYS A 68 2.38 0.56 21.76
CA LYS A 68 2.55 2.01 21.86
C LYS A 68 3.10 2.53 20.54
N LEU A 69 2.74 3.74 20.16
CA LEU A 69 3.30 4.40 18.98
C LEU A 69 4.29 5.48 19.41
N PHE A 70 5.57 5.13 19.38
CA PHE A 70 6.66 6.04 19.73
C PHE A 70 7.06 6.90 18.53
N CYS A 71 6.70 8.17 18.56
CA CYS A 71 7.08 9.14 17.55
C CYS A 71 8.59 9.38 17.56
N ARG A 72 9.20 9.54 16.39
CA ARG A 72 10.62 9.90 16.25
C ARG A 72 10.98 11.23 16.92
N THR A 73 10.01 12.08 17.22
CA THR A 73 10.18 13.29 18.03
C THR A 73 10.29 13.02 19.55
N GLN A 74 10.40 11.75 19.97
CA GLN A 74 10.56 11.29 21.35
C GLN A 74 9.30 11.41 22.22
N TRP A 75 8.14 11.07 21.65
CA TRP A 75 6.85 11.11 22.33
C TRP A 75 6.01 9.89 21.99
N TYR A 76 5.40 9.26 22.98
CA TYR A 76 4.34 8.28 22.76
C TYR A 76 3.03 8.99 22.41
N LEU A 77 2.38 8.55 21.33
CA LEU A 77 1.03 9.01 21.01
C LEU A 77 0.05 8.55 22.09
N CYS A 78 -0.77 9.47 22.61
CA CYS A 78 -1.79 9.17 23.60
C CYS A 78 -3.11 9.89 23.29
N ILE A 79 -4.21 9.28 23.72
CA ILE A 79 -5.57 9.83 23.59
C ILE A 79 -6.20 9.86 24.98
N ASP A 80 -6.37 11.06 25.53
CA ASP A 80 -6.87 11.21 26.91
C ASP A 80 -8.36 10.88 27.05
N LYS A 81 -8.84 10.83 28.29
CA LYS A 81 -10.26 10.58 28.63
C LYS A 81 -11.27 11.56 28.01
N ARG A 82 -10.82 12.71 27.51
CA ARG A 82 -11.65 13.73 26.83
C ARG A 82 -11.56 13.62 25.29
N GLY A 83 -10.80 12.65 24.77
CA GLY A 83 -10.56 12.48 23.34
C GLY A 83 -9.52 13.46 22.78
N ASN A 84 -8.68 14.08 23.61
CA ASN A 84 -7.58 14.90 23.09
C ASN A 84 -6.37 14.02 22.74
N VAL A 85 -5.85 14.24 21.54
CA VAL A 85 -4.64 13.59 21.05
C VAL A 85 -3.43 14.42 21.43
N LYS A 86 -2.42 13.82 22.07
CA LYS A 86 -1.16 14.46 22.42
C LYS A 86 -0.02 13.45 22.52
N GLY A 87 1.18 13.94 22.73
CA GLY A 87 2.35 13.16 23.09
C GLY A 87 2.53 13.07 24.60
N THR A 88 3.02 11.95 25.10
CA THR A 88 3.54 11.78 26.46
C THR A 88 4.94 11.19 26.43
N GLN A 89 5.79 11.58 27.39
CA GLN A 89 7.11 10.98 27.60
C GLN A 89 7.09 9.89 28.68
N ASP A 90 6.02 9.82 29.46
CA ASP A 90 5.83 8.77 30.46
C ASP A 90 5.58 7.42 29.76
N PRO A 91 6.51 6.45 29.86
CA PRO A 91 6.35 5.15 29.23
C PRO A 91 5.26 4.30 29.88
N ASN A 92 4.82 4.62 31.10
CA ASN A 92 3.82 3.86 31.85
C ASN A 92 2.40 4.46 31.71
N ASN A 93 2.24 5.49 30.89
CA ASN A 93 0.96 6.15 30.70
C ASN A 93 -0.05 5.21 30.01
N SER A 94 -1.13 4.86 30.71
CA SER A 94 -2.18 3.94 30.20
C SER A 94 -2.87 4.46 28.93
N PHE A 95 -2.99 5.79 28.75
CA PHE A 95 -3.57 6.40 27.56
C PHE A 95 -2.68 6.30 26.31
N SER A 96 -1.45 5.77 26.44
CA SER A 96 -0.54 5.50 25.32
C SER A 96 -0.61 4.06 24.80
N ILE A 97 -1.39 3.19 25.44
CA ILE A 97 -1.60 1.81 25.02
C ILE A 97 -2.69 1.81 23.95
N LEU A 98 -2.33 1.39 22.74
CA LEU A 98 -3.16 1.46 21.56
C LEU A 98 -3.42 0.06 21.00
N GLU A 99 -4.68 -0.25 20.75
CA GLU A 99 -5.10 -1.35 19.90
C GLU A 99 -5.05 -0.87 18.43
N ILE A 100 -4.16 -1.45 17.65
CA ILE A 100 -4.06 -1.23 16.20
C ILE A 100 -4.70 -2.42 15.51
N ARG A 101 -5.79 -2.16 14.79
CA ARG A 101 -6.57 -3.19 14.11
C ARG A 101 -6.58 -2.97 12.61
N THR A 102 -6.36 -4.04 11.85
CA THR A 102 -6.43 -4.01 10.39
C THR A 102 -7.87 -3.98 9.92
N VAL A 103 -8.26 -2.91 9.22
CA VAL A 103 -9.62 -2.73 8.64
C VAL A 103 -9.65 -3.23 7.20
N ALA A 104 -8.57 -3.02 6.46
CA ALA A 104 -8.36 -3.53 5.11
C ALA A 104 -6.85 -3.63 4.85
N VAL A 105 -6.46 -4.18 3.69
CA VAL A 105 -5.03 -4.25 3.31
C VAL A 105 -4.39 -2.86 3.37
N GLY A 106 -3.38 -2.71 4.24
CA GLY A 106 -2.66 -1.46 4.47
C GLY A 106 -3.47 -0.36 5.20
N ILE A 107 -4.71 -0.63 5.62
CA ILE A 107 -5.56 0.32 6.35
C ILE A 107 -5.78 -0.17 7.78
N VAL A 108 -5.48 0.69 8.74
CA VAL A 108 -5.67 0.41 10.16
C VAL A 108 -6.60 1.43 10.81
N ALA A 109 -7.31 0.96 11.84
CA ALA A 109 -7.92 1.79 12.86
C ALA A 109 -7.07 1.68 14.13
N ILE A 110 -6.89 2.80 14.82
CA ILE A 110 -6.05 2.88 16.04
C ILE A 110 -6.93 3.36 17.17
N LYS A 111 -7.08 2.55 18.22
CA LYS A 111 -7.92 2.83 19.38
C LYS A 111 -7.08 2.87 20.64
N CYS A 112 -7.28 3.87 21.50
CA CYS A 112 -6.75 3.84 22.85
C CYS A 112 -7.63 2.93 23.71
N ILE A 113 -7.02 1.95 24.38
CA ILE A 113 -7.74 0.97 25.22
C ILE A 113 -8.32 1.68 26.45
N GLU A 114 -7.51 2.44 27.18
CA GLU A 114 -7.95 3.08 28.42
C GLU A 114 -9.11 4.06 28.21
N SER A 115 -9.02 4.89 27.17
CA SER A 115 -10.03 5.93 26.91
C SER A 115 -11.13 5.49 25.96
N GLU A 116 -11.02 4.31 25.34
CA GLU A 116 -11.95 3.75 24.36
C GLU A 116 -12.22 4.70 23.17
N TYR A 117 -11.28 5.60 22.87
CA TYR A 117 -11.36 6.51 21.74
C TYR A 117 -10.52 6.00 20.58
N PHE A 118 -11.10 6.01 19.39
CA PHE A 118 -10.37 5.86 18.14
C PHE A 118 -9.65 7.16 17.78
N LEU A 119 -8.41 7.06 17.33
CA LEU A 119 -7.72 8.14 16.66
C LEU A 119 -8.49 8.48 15.37
N ALA A 120 -8.79 9.75 15.14
CA ALA A 120 -9.45 10.22 13.94
C ALA A 120 -8.82 11.49 13.42
N MET A 121 -8.94 11.72 12.12
CA MET A 121 -8.55 12.98 11.48
C MET A 121 -9.73 13.54 10.70
N ASN A 122 -10.07 14.80 10.95
CA ASN A 122 -11.12 15.47 10.20
C ASN A 122 -10.59 16.13 8.90
N LYS A 123 -11.49 16.63 8.05
CA LYS A 123 -11.17 17.35 6.79
C LYS A 123 -10.21 18.54 6.97
N SER A 124 -10.19 19.17 8.14
CA SER A 124 -9.26 20.28 8.43
C SER A 124 -7.83 19.80 8.71
N GLY A 125 -7.62 18.50 8.83
CA GLY A 125 -6.38 17.85 9.24
C GLY A 125 -6.18 17.84 10.76
N ARG A 126 -7.20 18.12 11.57
CA ARG A 126 -7.07 18.07 13.03
C ARG A 126 -7.20 16.62 13.50
N LEU A 127 -6.23 16.17 14.31
CA LEU A 127 -6.31 14.91 15.05
C LEU A 127 -7.20 15.07 16.28
N TYR A 128 -8.03 14.07 16.53
CA TYR A 128 -8.93 14.02 17.68
C TYR A 128 -9.33 12.57 17.99
N GLY A 129 -9.85 12.33 19.19
CA GLY A 129 -10.42 11.05 19.60
C GLY A 129 -11.91 10.98 19.28
N LYS A 130 -12.37 9.85 18.76
CA LYS A 130 -13.78 9.58 18.44
C LYS A 130 -14.26 8.26 19.04
N LYS A 131 -15.44 8.23 19.68
CA LYS A 131 -15.99 6.99 20.28
C LYS A 131 -16.50 6.01 19.23
N SER A 132 -17.29 6.48 18.28
CA SER A 132 -17.84 5.67 17.20
C SER A 132 -17.01 5.84 15.94
N CYS A 133 -16.30 4.80 15.54
CA CYS A 133 -15.39 4.90 14.41
C CYS A 133 -16.14 4.93 13.07
N ASN A 134 -15.58 5.68 12.13
CA ASN A 134 -15.98 5.71 10.73
C ASN A 134 -14.73 5.94 9.87
N GLU A 135 -14.90 6.26 8.58
CA GLU A 135 -13.80 6.47 7.65
C GLU A 135 -12.74 7.51 8.11
N GLU A 136 -13.05 8.39 9.06
CA GLU A 136 -12.06 9.34 9.60
C GLU A 136 -11.01 8.69 10.52
N CYS A 137 -11.25 7.48 11.04
CA CYS A 137 -10.24 6.72 11.78
C CYS A 137 -9.39 5.81 10.89
N ASN A 138 -9.68 5.75 9.59
CA ASN A 138 -8.93 4.89 8.68
C ASN A 138 -7.62 5.55 8.31
N PHE A 139 -6.52 4.90 8.65
CA PHE A 139 -5.18 5.35 8.31
C PHE A 139 -4.47 4.32 7.42
N ARG A 140 -3.88 4.79 6.32
CA ARG A 140 -2.91 4.03 5.54
C ARG A 140 -1.63 3.87 6.37
N GLU A 141 -1.34 2.65 6.80
CA GLU A 141 -0.09 2.28 7.46
C GLU A 141 0.94 1.90 6.39
N LEU A 142 2.10 2.57 6.39
CA LEU A 142 3.22 2.26 5.50
C LEU A 142 4.53 2.24 6.27
N ILE A 143 5.29 1.15 6.11
CA ILE A 143 6.66 1.04 6.60
C ILE A 143 7.57 1.87 5.69
N GLN A 144 8.38 2.73 6.28
CA GLN A 144 9.34 3.57 5.59
C GLN A 144 10.71 2.88 5.50
N GLU A 145 11.56 3.36 4.60
CA GLU A 145 12.94 2.86 4.41
C GLU A 145 13.76 2.91 5.71
N ASN A 146 13.45 3.87 6.58
CA ASN A 146 14.10 4.03 7.88
C ASN A 146 13.51 3.12 9.00
N LYS A 147 12.66 2.15 8.64
CA LYS A 147 11.97 1.19 9.52
C LYS A 147 10.91 1.77 10.46
N TYR A 148 10.59 3.07 10.35
CA TYR A 148 9.42 3.65 11.03
C TYR A 148 8.16 3.48 10.18
N ASN A 149 7.00 3.51 10.82
CA ASN A 149 5.71 3.54 10.14
C ASN A 149 5.22 4.99 10.01
N THR A 150 4.47 5.26 8.95
CA THR A 150 3.67 6.46 8.77
C THR A 150 2.20 6.09 8.71
N TYR A 151 1.33 6.98 9.21
CA TYR A 151 -0.12 6.80 9.19
C TYR A 151 -0.77 7.98 8.48
N ALA A 152 -1.14 7.82 7.21
CA ALA A 152 -1.82 8.85 6.43
C ALA A 152 -3.35 8.66 6.51
N SER A 153 -4.13 9.74 6.56
CA SER A 153 -5.59 9.63 6.46
C SER A 153 -5.96 8.94 5.14
N ALA A 154 -6.75 7.87 5.24
CA ALA A 154 -7.27 7.18 4.06
C ALA A 154 -8.32 8.03 3.33
N LYS A 155 -9.11 8.80 4.09
CA LYS A 155 -10.21 9.63 3.58
C LYS A 155 -9.77 11.01 3.11
N TRP A 156 -8.95 11.71 3.90
CA TRP A 156 -8.72 13.13 3.68
C TRP A 156 -7.34 13.43 3.10
N THR A 157 -7.32 14.29 2.08
CA THR A 157 -6.11 14.85 1.47
C THR A 157 -6.16 16.38 1.47
N ASN A 158 -5.03 17.02 1.24
CA ASN A 158 -4.91 18.47 1.12
C ASN A 158 -4.34 18.83 -0.25
N ASN A 159 -5.21 19.20 -1.20
CA ASN A 159 -4.85 19.47 -2.60
C ASN A 159 -4.04 18.32 -3.23
N GLY A 160 -4.56 17.09 -3.10
CA GLY A 160 -3.91 15.87 -3.58
C GLY A 160 -2.77 15.35 -2.69
N LYS A 161 -2.30 16.13 -1.70
CA LYS A 161 -1.25 15.69 -0.77
C LYS A 161 -1.83 14.91 0.39
N GLU A 162 -1.17 13.82 0.76
CA GLU A 162 -1.53 13.02 1.94
C GLU A 162 -1.42 13.84 3.23
N MET A 163 -2.26 13.52 4.20
CA MET A 163 -2.22 14.11 5.53
C MET A 163 -1.89 13.04 6.56
N PHE A 164 -0.82 13.24 7.31
CA PHE A 164 -0.27 12.28 8.25
C PHE A 164 -0.64 12.60 9.69
N VAL A 165 -0.83 11.54 10.48
CA VAL A 165 -0.70 11.61 11.93
C VAL A 165 0.70 12.11 12.23
N ALA A 166 0.82 13.17 13.03
CA ALA A 166 2.14 13.69 13.38
C ALA A 166 2.14 14.42 14.73
N LEU A 167 3.24 14.28 15.47
CA LEU A 167 3.55 15.05 16.68
C LEU A 167 4.74 15.96 16.42
N ASN A 168 4.67 17.21 16.89
CA ASN A 168 5.82 18.12 16.80
C ASN A 168 6.88 17.78 17.88
N SER A 169 7.95 18.57 17.94
CA SER A 169 9.02 18.40 18.94
C SER A 169 8.56 18.63 20.39
N LYS A 170 7.45 19.35 20.60
CA LYS A 170 6.84 19.62 21.91
C LYS A 170 5.76 18.59 22.27
N GLY A 171 5.63 17.49 21.52
CA GLY A 171 4.60 16.47 21.74
C GLY A 171 3.18 16.91 21.39
N SER A 172 2.99 18.07 20.76
CA SER A 172 1.64 18.51 20.36
C SER A 172 1.28 17.96 18.98
N PRO A 173 -0.01 17.61 18.74
CA PRO A 173 -0.45 17.12 17.45
C PRO A 173 -0.30 18.22 16.38
N MET A 174 0.23 17.83 15.22
CA MET A 174 0.31 18.69 14.05
C MET A 174 -0.97 18.57 13.23
N LYS A 175 -1.37 19.67 12.56
CA LYS A 175 -2.42 19.59 11.54
C LYS A 175 -1.91 18.77 10.36
N GLY A 176 -2.67 17.79 9.91
CA GLY A 176 -2.37 16.94 8.76
C GLY A 176 -2.02 17.75 7.50
N LYS A 177 -2.68 18.89 7.27
CA LYS A 177 -2.36 19.82 6.17
C LYS A 177 -0.92 20.37 6.20
N LYS A 178 -0.27 20.36 7.36
CA LYS A 178 1.12 20.80 7.59
C LYS A 178 2.09 19.63 7.77
N SER A 179 1.59 18.40 7.77
CA SER A 179 2.40 17.20 7.86
C SER A 179 2.90 16.80 6.46
N LYS A 180 4.01 16.07 6.42
CA LYS A 180 4.55 15.44 5.21
C LYS A 180 5.13 14.09 5.59
N LYS A 181 5.30 13.20 4.61
CA LYS A 181 5.86 11.87 4.80
C LYS A 181 7.28 11.92 5.36
N GLU A 182 8.06 12.91 4.96
CA GLU A 182 9.48 13.05 5.32
C GLU A 182 9.69 13.68 6.70
N HIS A 183 8.64 14.30 7.27
CA HIS A 183 8.74 14.93 8.58
C HIS A 183 8.98 13.87 9.66
N LYS A 184 9.99 14.08 10.51
CA LYS A 184 10.25 13.21 11.68
C LYS A 184 9.01 13.04 12.56
N GLY A 185 8.19 14.09 12.69
CA GLY A 185 6.95 14.04 13.45
C GLY A 185 5.91 13.04 12.94
N SER A 186 6.00 12.63 11.68
CA SER A 186 5.09 11.65 11.04
C SER A 186 5.58 10.20 11.16
N HIS A 187 6.76 9.97 11.76
CA HIS A 187 7.40 8.66 11.85
C HIS A 187 7.18 8.07 13.23
N PHE A 188 6.55 6.90 13.29
CA PHE A 188 6.24 6.22 14.54
C PHE A 188 6.80 4.80 14.53
N LEU A 189 7.40 4.39 15.64
CA LEU A 189 7.85 3.04 15.88
C LEU A 189 6.80 2.33 16.75
N PRO A 190 6.16 1.25 16.27
CA PRO A 190 5.29 0.43 17.11
C PRO A 190 6.13 -0.36 18.12
N THR A 191 5.98 -0.08 19.41
CA THR A 191 6.68 -0.77 20.50
C THR A 191 5.72 -1.62 21.32
N SER A 192 6.24 -2.67 21.96
CA SER A 192 5.53 -3.46 22.99
C SER A 192 5.39 -2.68 24.30
#